data_AF-A0A8S3Y7U2-F1
#
_entry.id   AF-A0A8S3Y7U2-F1
#
_cell.length_a   1.000
_cell.length_b   1.000
_cell.length_c   1.000
_cell.angle_alpha   90.00
_cell.angle_beta   90.00
_cell.angle_gamma   90.00
#
_symmetry.space_group_name_H-M   'P 1'
#
loop_
_entity.id
_entity.type
_entity.pdbx_description
1 polymer ?
#
loop_
_entity_poly.entity_id
_entity_poly.type
_entity_poly.pdbx_seq_one_letter_code
_entity_poly.pdbx_strand_id
1 'polypeptide(L)'
;MKLKYASVDQAANLIETFKEHQEAFKAAYEEKKADKQLAQSSEVVAVITFDLQQCLPTPYLQTNVAFYKRQLWTFNLTIHDLKTNKAFCYMWPECEGNRGANDIASCLYDFIINQLPNLHPNAKKLIMFSDSCSGQNKNSIVTTMLMLVTRLSPQLQFIEHKFLVPGHTHMEADTDHALIERKKKITNMDIHLPRDWYQLVRTASNKTAKFTVIEMTHEMFYDFNIFVKQSFTFRKTNTANEKFLWLNVRSVLYNKENISCFSYKKEFKDVEYLTMDCSKRGENL
;
A
#
# COMPACT_ATOMS: atom_id res chain seq x y z
N MET A 1 3.95 25.11 9.37
CA MET A 1 2.78 25.52 10.16
C MET A 1 2.96 26.99 10.58
N LYS A 2 2.13 27.93 10.11
CA LYS A 2 2.28 29.36 10.47
C LYS A 2 1.41 29.69 11.69
N LEU A 3 1.96 29.48 12.89
CA LEU A 3 1.34 29.80 14.19
C LEU A 3 1.11 31.31 14.43
N LYS A 4 1.63 32.16 13.54
CA LYS A 4 1.72 33.62 13.73
C LYS A 4 0.37 34.36 13.74
N TYR A 5 -0.73 33.68 13.39
CA TYR A 5 -2.07 34.29 13.26
C TYR A 5 -3.18 33.48 13.95
N ALA A 6 -2.84 32.46 14.74
CA ALA A 6 -3.83 31.66 15.48
C ALA A 6 -4.21 32.35 16.80
N SER A 7 -5.47 32.24 17.23
CA SER A 7 -5.84 32.63 18.61
C SER A 7 -5.11 31.75 19.63
N VAL A 8 -5.02 32.18 20.89
CA VAL A 8 -4.32 31.42 21.95
C VAL A 8 -4.86 29.99 22.07
N ASP A 9 -6.19 29.83 22.01
CA ASP A 9 -6.84 28.51 22.07
C ASP A 9 -6.59 27.66 20.82
N GLN A 10 -6.57 28.29 19.63
CA GLN A 10 -6.21 27.60 18.39
C GLN A 10 -4.75 27.15 18.40
N ALA A 11 -3.84 27.99 18.91
CA ALA A 11 -2.43 27.65 19.03
C ALA A 11 -2.22 26.49 20.01
N ALA A 12 -2.92 26.47 21.15
CA ALA A 12 -2.87 25.38 22.12
C ALA A 12 -3.34 24.05 21.51
N ASN A 13 -4.52 24.04 20.86
CA ASN A 13 -5.05 22.86 20.17
C ASN A 13 -4.11 22.37 19.04
N LEU A 14 -3.50 23.28 18.29
CA LEU A 14 -2.54 22.93 17.24
C LEU A 14 -1.24 22.33 17.79
N ILE A 15 -0.80 22.77 18.97
CA ILE A 15 0.38 22.19 19.65
C ILE A 15 0.04 20.79 20.18
N GLU A 16 -1.14 20.62 20.78
CA GLU A 16 -1.59 19.32 21.30
C GLU A 16 -1.74 18.29 20.19
N THR A 17 -2.49 18.62 19.13
CA THR A 17 -2.63 17.76 17.94
C THR A 17 -1.30 17.42 17.28
N PHE A 18 -0.33 18.36 17.30
CA PHE A 18 1.02 18.09 16.82
C PHE A 18 1.79 17.10 17.70
N LYS A 19 1.67 17.20 19.04
CA LYS A 19 2.29 16.25 19.96
C LYS A 19 1.71 14.84 19.78
N GLU A 20 0.39 14.73 19.74
CA GLU A 20 -0.30 13.47 19.46
C GLU A 20 0.16 12.86 18.13
N HIS A 21 0.29 13.69 17.09
CA HIS A 21 0.80 13.26 15.80
C HIS A 21 2.24 12.73 15.87
N GLN A 22 3.13 13.39 16.62
CA GLN A 22 4.51 12.93 16.84
C GLN A 22 4.58 11.62 17.61
N GLU A 23 3.73 11.44 18.62
CA GLU A 23 3.65 10.20 19.40
C GLU A 23 3.14 9.04 18.53
N ALA A 24 2.07 9.27 17.76
CA ALA A 24 1.54 8.29 16.82
C ALA A 24 2.57 7.91 15.75
N PHE A 25 3.36 8.87 15.27
CA PHE A 25 4.46 8.63 14.33
C PHE A 25 5.53 7.73 14.96
N LYS A 26 6.00 8.05 16.17
CA LYS A 26 7.02 7.24 16.88
C LYS A 26 6.53 5.80 17.07
N ALA A 27 5.29 5.63 17.55
CA ALA A 27 4.69 4.32 17.75
C ALA A 27 4.61 3.52 16.44
N ALA A 28 4.18 4.14 15.34
CA ALA A 28 4.14 3.48 14.04
C ALA A 28 5.53 3.03 13.54
N TYR A 29 6.56 3.84 13.79
CA TYR A 29 7.93 3.54 13.40
C TYR A 29 8.54 2.42 14.24
N GLU A 30 8.28 2.42 15.55
CA GLU A 30 8.68 1.34 16.46
C GLU A 30 8.00 0.02 16.09
N GLU A 31 6.70 0.05 15.80
CA GLU A 31 5.93 -1.11 15.34
C GLU A 31 6.53 -1.70 14.04
N LYS A 32 6.78 -0.85 13.04
CA LYS A 32 7.42 -1.29 11.78
C LYS A 32 8.81 -1.87 12.03
N LYS A 33 9.59 -1.26 12.93
CA LYS A 33 10.93 -1.76 13.29
C LYS A 33 10.83 -3.14 13.96
N ALA A 34 9.87 -3.34 14.86
CA ALA A 34 9.64 -4.62 15.51
C ALA A 34 9.21 -5.70 14.49
N ASP A 35 8.27 -5.39 13.59
CA ASP A 35 7.85 -6.31 12.53
C ASP A 35 9.01 -6.65 11.59
N LYS A 36 9.84 -5.67 11.22
CA LYS A 36 11.04 -5.91 10.41
C LYS A 36 12.01 -6.88 11.09
N GLN A 37 12.24 -6.73 12.39
CA GLN A 37 13.06 -7.67 13.18
C GLN A 37 12.41 -9.06 13.28
N LEU A 38 11.09 -9.11 13.37
CA LEU A 38 10.34 -10.37 13.38
C LEU A 38 10.47 -11.11 12.05
N ALA A 39 10.38 -10.41 10.91
CA ALA A 39 10.60 -11.01 9.59
C ALA A 39 12.03 -11.54 9.41
N GLN A 40 13.02 -10.90 10.02
CA GLN A 40 14.41 -11.36 9.98
C GLN A 40 14.65 -12.60 10.84
N SER A 41 13.93 -12.74 11.96
CA SER A 41 14.09 -13.87 12.89
C SER A 41 13.13 -15.04 12.62
N SER A 42 12.04 -14.83 11.87
CA SER A 42 11.02 -15.83 11.59
C SER A 42 10.89 -16.12 10.10
N GLU A 43 10.82 -17.41 9.74
CA GLU A 43 10.46 -17.86 8.38
C GLU A 43 8.94 -17.86 8.14
N VAL A 44 8.15 -17.64 9.19
CA VAL A 44 6.69 -17.75 9.17
C VAL A 44 6.02 -16.40 8.91
N VAL A 45 6.79 -15.31 9.05
CA VAL A 45 6.31 -13.93 8.92
C VAL A 45 7.03 -13.23 7.77
N ALA A 46 6.27 -12.77 6.79
CA ALA A 46 6.75 -11.88 5.74
C ALA A 46 6.29 -10.45 6.02
N VAL A 47 7.15 -9.47 5.75
CA VAL A 47 6.82 -8.05 5.94
C VAL A 47 7.19 -7.28 4.68
N ILE A 48 6.22 -6.56 4.13
CA ILE A 48 6.38 -5.73 2.95
C ILE A 48 5.96 -4.28 3.21
N THR A 49 6.55 -3.35 2.47
CA THR A 49 6.05 -1.98 2.34
C THR A 49 5.68 -1.74 0.89
N PHE A 50 4.71 -0.87 0.62
CA PHE A 50 4.38 -0.52 -0.75
C PHE A 50 3.91 0.92 -0.88
N ASP A 51 4.24 1.53 -2.01
CA ASP A 51 3.88 2.91 -2.33
C ASP A 51 3.79 3.17 -3.83
N LEU A 52 2.88 4.07 -4.21
CA LEU A 52 2.70 4.46 -5.60
C LEU A 52 3.56 5.69 -5.91
N GLN A 53 4.54 5.52 -6.81
CA GLN A 53 5.41 6.60 -7.24
C GLN A 53 4.63 7.75 -7.89
N GLN A 54 5.19 8.96 -7.84
CA GLN A 54 4.74 10.06 -8.68
C GLN A 54 4.65 9.63 -10.16
N CYS A 55 3.61 10.11 -10.85
CA CYS A 55 3.37 9.79 -12.26
C CYS A 55 4.59 10.10 -13.13
N LEU A 56 4.94 9.15 -14.00
CA LEU A 56 6.07 9.26 -14.90
C LEU A 56 5.61 9.79 -16.28
N PRO A 57 6.06 10.97 -16.72
CA PRO A 57 5.75 11.53 -18.04
C PRO A 57 6.24 10.65 -19.18
N THR A 58 5.36 10.39 -20.15
CA THR A 58 5.70 9.69 -21.39
C THR A 58 5.17 10.46 -22.60
N PRO A 59 6.02 10.89 -23.55
CA PRO A 59 7.49 10.86 -23.50
C PRO A 59 8.06 11.74 -22.36
N TYR A 60 9.25 11.42 -21.87
CA TYR A 60 9.97 12.28 -20.94
C TYR A 60 10.71 13.36 -21.71
N LEU A 61 10.16 14.57 -21.70
CA LEU A 61 10.75 15.73 -22.37
C LEU A 61 11.40 16.64 -21.33
N GLN A 62 12.67 16.99 -21.55
CA GLN A 62 13.39 17.97 -20.71
C GLN A 62 13.09 19.42 -21.09
N THR A 63 12.37 19.64 -22.20
CA THR A 63 12.00 20.98 -22.67
C THR A 63 10.75 21.51 -21.97
N ASN A 64 10.69 22.82 -21.73
CA ASN A 64 9.54 23.50 -21.11
C ASN A 64 8.21 23.36 -21.87
N VAL A 65 8.25 22.96 -23.15
CA VAL A 65 7.05 22.71 -23.97
C VAL A 65 6.16 21.63 -23.36
N ALA A 66 6.75 20.66 -22.67
CA ALA A 66 6.05 19.55 -22.03
C ALA A 66 4.97 20.04 -21.04
N PHE A 67 5.22 21.14 -20.33
CA PHE A 67 4.30 21.74 -19.38
C PHE A 67 2.96 22.16 -20.02
N TYR A 68 2.98 22.49 -21.31
CA TYR A 68 1.80 22.94 -22.07
C TYR A 68 1.11 21.81 -22.84
N LYS A 69 1.56 20.56 -22.68
CA LYS A 69 1.02 19.40 -23.40
C LYS A 69 0.45 18.39 -22.41
N ARG A 70 -0.57 17.66 -22.85
CA ARG A 70 -1.04 16.48 -22.12
C ARG A 70 -0.11 15.32 -22.44
N GLN A 71 0.63 14.86 -21.43
CA GLN A 71 1.51 13.70 -21.54
C GLN A 71 0.77 12.45 -21.09
N LEU A 72 1.12 11.31 -21.69
CA LEU A 72 0.68 10.01 -21.23
C LEU A 72 1.37 9.70 -19.90
N TRP A 73 0.61 9.32 -18.88
CA TRP A 73 1.19 8.90 -17.60
C TRP A 73 1.53 7.43 -17.59
N THR A 74 2.74 7.11 -17.13
CA THR A 74 3.14 5.77 -16.70
C THR A 74 3.16 5.74 -15.18
N PHE A 75 2.50 4.76 -14.59
CA PHE A 75 2.42 4.55 -13.16
C PHE A 75 3.41 3.47 -12.71
N ASN A 76 3.82 3.53 -11.43
CA ASN A 76 4.70 2.55 -10.81
C ASN A 76 4.30 2.33 -9.35
N LEU A 77 3.72 1.17 -9.04
CA LEU A 77 3.52 0.70 -7.68
C LEU A 77 4.74 -0.14 -7.27
N THR A 78 5.49 0.33 -6.28
CA THR A 78 6.64 -0.42 -5.77
C THR A 78 6.25 -1.17 -4.52
N ILE A 79 6.48 -2.48 -4.51
CA ILE A 79 6.39 -3.35 -3.34
C ILE A 79 7.80 -3.76 -2.93
N HIS A 80 8.19 -3.43 -1.71
CA HIS A 80 9.51 -3.75 -1.16
C HIS A 80 9.39 -4.78 -0.05
N ASP A 81 10.12 -5.88 -0.20
CA ASP A 81 10.21 -6.95 0.80
C ASP A 81 11.29 -6.67 1.84
N LEU A 82 10.91 -6.49 3.11
CA LEU A 82 11.83 -6.03 4.15
C LEU A 82 12.84 -7.09 4.62
N LYS A 83 12.62 -8.36 4.29
CA LYS A 83 13.51 -9.47 4.65
C LYS A 83 14.60 -9.67 3.58
N THR A 84 14.20 -9.80 2.33
CA THR A 84 15.09 -10.06 1.19
C THR A 84 15.67 -8.79 0.58
N ASN A 85 15.13 -7.61 0.91
CA ASN A 85 15.44 -6.32 0.29
C ASN A 85 15.22 -6.32 -1.24
N LYS A 86 14.31 -7.16 -1.74
CA LYS A 86 13.90 -7.16 -3.14
C LYS A 86 12.74 -6.19 -3.33
N ALA A 87 12.80 -5.40 -4.40
CA ALA A 87 11.72 -4.51 -4.80
C ALA A 87 11.09 -4.96 -6.13
N PHE A 88 9.77 -4.91 -6.17
CA PHE A 88 8.92 -5.28 -7.29
C PHE A 88 8.19 -4.02 -7.76
N CYS A 89 8.47 -3.59 -8.98
CA CYS A 89 7.89 -2.41 -9.60
C CYS A 89 6.81 -2.86 -10.58
N TYR A 90 5.54 -2.72 -10.18
CA TYR A 90 4.39 -2.96 -11.03
C TYR A 90 4.13 -1.69 -11.83
N MET A 91 4.30 -1.77 -13.15
CA MET A 91 4.26 -0.59 -14.02
C MET A 91 3.26 -0.75 -15.15
N TRP A 92 2.50 0.31 -15.43
CA TRP A 92 1.54 0.36 -16.53
C TRP A 92 1.31 1.82 -16.98
N PRO A 93 0.99 2.07 -18.26
CA PRO A 93 0.50 3.36 -18.70
C PRO A 93 -0.99 3.54 -18.39
N GLU A 94 -1.45 4.80 -18.37
CA GLU A 94 -2.86 5.14 -18.11
C GLU A 94 -3.87 4.55 -19.12
N CYS A 95 -3.40 4.03 -20.26
CA CYS A 95 -4.26 3.32 -21.21
C CYS A 95 -4.54 1.86 -20.84
N GLU A 96 -3.75 1.25 -19.97
CA GLU A 96 -3.97 -0.13 -19.50
C GLU A 96 -4.82 -0.19 -18.23
N GLY A 97 -4.64 0.79 -17.34
CA GLY A 97 -5.31 0.87 -16.04
C GLY A 97 -5.23 2.28 -15.45
N ASN A 98 -6.01 2.52 -14.41
CA ASN A 98 -6.01 3.79 -13.69
C ASN A 98 -4.96 3.76 -12.57
N ARG A 99 -5.17 4.50 -11.49
CA ARG A 99 -4.32 4.48 -10.29
C ARG A 99 -5.14 4.49 -9.00
N GLY A 100 -6.35 3.94 -9.08
CA GLY A 100 -7.31 3.86 -7.99
C GLY A 100 -7.21 2.54 -7.24
N ALA A 101 -8.12 2.33 -6.30
CA ALA A 101 -8.12 1.18 -5.42
C ALA A 101 -8.13 -0.18 -6.14
N ASN A 102 -8.85 -0.34 -7.25
CA ASN A 102 -8.86 -1.58 -8.02
C ASN A 102 -7.48 -1.88 -8.64
N ASP A 103 -6.80 -0.86 -9.17
CA ASP A 103 -5.49 -1.01 -9.80
C ASP A 103 -4.44 -1.42 -8.77
N ILE A 104 -4.45 -0.75 -7.60
CA ILE A 104 -3.59 -1.11 -6.47
C ILE A 104 -3.91 -2.52 -5.96
N ALA A 105 -5.19 -2.83 -5.78
CA ALA A 105 -5.62 -4.13 -5.29
C ALA A 105 -5.20 -5.26 -6.24
N SER A 106 -5.23 -5.03 -7.56
CA SER A 106 -4.81 -6.01 -8.56
C SER A 106 -3.31 -6.28 -8.51
N CYS A 107 -2.48 -5.24 -8.35
CA CYS A 107 -1.04 -5.41 -8.18
C CYS A 107 -0.69 -6.16 -6.89
N LEU A 108 -1.37 -5.84 -5.78
CA LEU A 108 -1.19 -6.54 -4.51
C LEU A 108 -1.63 -8.01 -4.60
N TYR A 109 -2.75 -8.27 -5.29
CA TYR A 109 -3.24 -9.62 -5.54
C TYR A 109 -2.21 -10.45 -6.31
N ASP A 110 -1.68 -9.93 -7.43
CA ASP A 110 -0.61 -10.60 -8.20
C ASP A 110 0.60 -10.88 -7.32
N PHE A 111 1.07 -9.91 -6.54
CA PHE A 111 2.20 -10.10 -5.64
C PHE A 111 1.95 -11.24 -4.63
N ILE A 112 0.80 -11.23 -3.96
CA ILE A 112 0.48 -12.20 -2.90
C ILE A 112 0.33 -13.62 -3.47
N ILE A 113 -0.23 -13.76 -4.67
CA ILE A 113 -0.47 -15.08 -5.28
C ILE A 113 0.76 -15.60 -6.02
N ASN A 114 1.47 -14.76 -6.77
CA ASN A 114 2.50 -15.19 -7.70
C ASN A 114 3.94 -14.97 -7.19
N GLN A 115 4.19 -13.89 -6.44
CA GLN A 115 5.55 -13.53 -6.00
C GLN A 115 5.85 -14.04 -4.58
N LEU A 116 4.91 -13.85 -3.66
CA LEU A 116 5.10 -14.14 -2.24
C LEU A 116 5.45 -15.62 -1.95
N PRO A 117 4.81 -16.64 -2.56
CA PRO A 117 5.14 -18.03 -2.28
C PRO A 117 6.58 -18.41 -2.62
N ASN A 118 7.15 -17.76 -3.66
CA ASN A 118 8.54 -17.98 -4.07
C ASN A 118 9.53 -17.26 -3.15
N LEU A 119 9.15 -16.10 -2.62
CA LEU A 119 9.99 -15.32 -1.69
C LEU A 119 10.00 -15.91 -0.29
N HIS A 120 8.83 -16.33 0.20
CA HIS A 120 8.62 -16.80 1.57
C HIS A 120 7.75 -18.05 1.57
N PRO A 121 8.28 -19.23 1.20
CA PRO A 121 7.49 -20.46 1.05
C PRO A 121 6.84 -20.94 2.35
N ASN A 122 7.40 -20.55 3.50
CA ASN A 122 6.92 -20.94 4.82
C ASN A 122 6.03 -19.88 5.50
N ALA A 123 5.80 -18.73 4.85
CA ALA A 123 5.04 -17.65 5.45
C ALA A 123 3.58 -18.06 5.71
N LYS A 124 3.15 -17.90 6.96
CA LYS A 124 1.74 -18.01 7.38
C LYS A 124 1.13 -16.65 7.70
N LYS A 125 1.94 -15.64 7.97
CA LYS A 125 1.50 -14.26 8.19
C LYS A 125 2.20 -13.30 7.24
N LEU A 126 1.43 -12.48 6.55
CA LEU A 126 1.94 -11.33 5.79
C LEU A 126 1.57 -10.05 6.51
N ILE A 127 2.55 -9.18 6.76
CA ILE A 127 2.34 -7.84 7.29
C ILE A 127 2.67 -6.84 6.18
N MET A 128 1.77 -5.91 5.92
CA MET A 128 1.87 -4.94 4.84
C MET A 128 1.81 -3.53 5.43
N PHE A 129 2.73 -2.66 5.01
CA PHE A 129 2.73 -1.25 5.37
C PHE A 129 2.49 -0.38 4.14
N SER A 130 1.57 0.59 4.26
CA SER A 130 1.32 1.60 3.22
C SER A 130 1.02 2.97 3.82
N ASP A 131 0.91 3.97 2.95
CA ASP A 131 0.27 5.23 3.29
C ASP A 131 -1.23 5.04 3.64
N SER A 132 -1.86 6.11 4.12
CA SER A 132 -3.29 6.13 4.48
C SER A 132 -4.20 6.65 3.34
N CYS A 133 -3.78 6.60 2.07
CA CYS A 133 -4.56 7.16 0.96
C CYS A 133 -5.89 6.42 0.81
N SER A 134 -7.01 7.13 1.01
CA SER A 134 -8.36 6.53 0.94
C SER A 134 -8.74 6.11 -0.48
N GLY A 135 -8.32 6.85 -1.50
CA GLY A 135 -8.61 6.50 -2.90
C GLY A 135 -7.86 5.28 -3.42
N GLN A 136 -6.83 4.84 -2.71
CA GLN A 136 -5.89 3.80 -3.16
C GLN A 136 -5.82 2.64 -2.18
N ASN A 137 -5.42 2.89 -0.93
CA ASN A 137 -5.00 1.85 0.00
C ASN A 137 -6.00 1.59 1.12
N LYS A 138 -6.60 2.65 1.69
CA LYS A 138 -7.43 2.59 2.89
C LYS A 138 -8.92 2.70 2.58
N ASN A 139 -9.45 1.66 1.94
CA ASN A 139 -10.85 1.60 1.50
C ASN A 139 -11.39 0.17 1.48
N SER A 140 -12.69 0.04 1.24
CA SER A 140 -13.40 -1.23 1.15
C SER A 140 -12.91 -2.14 0.02
N ILE A 141 -12.43 -1.58 -1.10
CA ILE A 141 -12.00 -2.36 -2.27
C ILE A 141 -10.73 -3.15 -1.94
N VAL A 142 -9.69 -2.48 -1.43
CA VAL A 142 -8.45 -3.16 -0.99
C VAL A 142 -8.74 -4.11 0.17
N THR A 143 -9.59 -3.70 1.11
CA THR A 143 -9.99 -4.55 2.24
C THR A 143 -10.65 -5.85 1.76
N THR A 144 -11.61 -5.76 0.84
CA THR A 144 -12.27 -6.93 0.26
C THR A 144 -11.31 -7.81 -0.53
N MET A 145 -10.40 -7.21 -1.32
CA MET A 145 -9.35 -7.98 -2.00
C MET A 145 -8.48 -8.73 -0.99
N LEU A 146 -8.06 -8.09 0.10
CA LEU A 146 -7.24 -8.72 1.14
C LEU A 146 -7.98 -9.85 1.87
N MET A 147 -9.27 -9.67 2.16
CA MET A 147 -10.12 -10.75 2.72
C MET A 147 -10.17 -11.95 1.76
N LEU A 148 -10.42 -11.70 0.47
CA LEU A 148 -10.49 -12.73 -0.56
C LEU A 148 -9.15 -13.46 -0.73
N VAL A 149 -8.06 -12.72 -0.90
CA VAL A 149 -6.74 -13.31 -1.14
C VAL A 149 -6.21 -14.06 0.08
N THR A 150 -6.57 -13.64 1.30
CA THR A 150 -6.25 -14.39 2.52
C THR A 150 -6.90 -15.78 2.49
N ARG A 151 -8.13 -15.89 1.99
CA ARG A 151 -8.82 -17.17 1.84
C ARG A 151 -8.21 -18.05 0.75
N LEU A 152 -7.91 -17.45 -0.40
CA LEU A 152 -7.42 -18.13 -1.60
C LEU A 152 -5.94 -18.54 -1.48
N SER A 153 -5.14 -17.79 -0.73
CA SER A 153 -3.72 -18.08 -0.57
C SER A 153 -3.51 -19.49 -0.01
N PRO A 154 -2.66 -20.34 -0.62
CA PRO A 154 -2.44 -21.69 -0.13
C PRO A 154 -1.70 -21.70 1.21
N GLN A 155 -0.82 -20.72 1.44
CA GLN A 155 0.09 -20.70 2.59
C GLN A 155 -0.33 -19.74 3.71
N LEU A 156 -0.91 -18.58 3.39
CA LEU A 156 -1.22 -17.58 4.40
C LEU A 156 -2.43 -17.99 5.25
N GLN A 157 -2.34 -17.68 6.54
CA GLN A 157 -3.44 -17.76 7.51
C GLN A 157 -3.90 -16.36 7.91
N PHE A 158 -2.96 -15.41 7.95
CA PHE A 158 -3.23 -14.04 8.34
C PHE A 158 -2.58 -13.05 7.37
N ILE A 159 -3.32 -11.99 7.06
CA ILE A 159 -2.75 -10.78 6.46
C ILE A 159 -3.05 -9.63 7.41
N GLU A 160 -2.05 -8.81 7.72
CA GLU A 160 -2.21 -7.61 8.53
C GLU A 160 -1.75 -6.39 7.74
N HIS A 161 -2.67 -5.45 7.49
CA HIS A 161 -2.39 -4.22 6.75
C HIS A 161 -2.35 -3.04 7.72
N LYS A 162 -1.16 -2.48 7.89
CA LYS A 162 -0.83 -1.37 8.78
C LYS A 162 -0.68 -0.07 7.98
N PHE A 163 -1.30 1.00 8.48
CA PHE A 163 -1.32 2.31 7.83
C PHE A 163 -0.42 3.29 8.57
N LEU A 164 0.61 3.79 7.89
CA LEU A 164 1.53 4.77 8.45
C LEU A 164 0.86 6.14 8.61
N VAL A 165 1.40 6.95 9.53
CA VAL A 165 0.90 8.29 9.82
C VAL A 165 1.23 9.23 8.64
N PRO A 166 0.23 9.92 8.05
CA PRO A 166 0.46 10.82 6.92
C PRO A 166 1.49 11.91 7.23
N GLY A 167 2.37 12.23 6.28
CA GLY A 167 3.36 13.30 6.41
C GLY A 167 4.68 12.91 7.08
N HIS A 168 4.77 11.71 7.65
CA HIS A 168 6.00 11.13 8.20
C HIS A 168 6.25 9.71 7.71
N THR A 169 5.84 9.44 6.48
CA THR A 169 6.02 8.16 5.84
C THR A 169 7.47 8.04 5.36
N HIS A 170 8.25 7.18 6.01
CA HIS A 170 9.57 6.74 5.52
C HIS A 170 9.48 5.25 5.20
N MET A 171 9.18 4.95 3.94
CA MET A 171 9.09 3.59 3.41
C MET A 171 10.33 3.24 2.59
N GLU A 172 10.66 1.95 2.55
CA GLU A 172 11.71 1.42 1.69
C GLU A 172 11.37 1.68 0.22
N ALA A 173 10.07 1.64 -0.14
CA ALA A 173 9.58 2.06 -1.45
C ALA A 173 9.95 3.52 -1.82
N ASP A 174 9.96 4.46 -0.88
CA ASP A 174 10.41 5.85 -1.14
C ASP A 174 11.89 5.90 -1.52
N THR A 175 12.70 5.02 -0.91
CA THR A 175 14.13 4.89 -1.23
C THR A 175 14.30 4.32 -2.63
N ASP A 176 13.50 3.33 -3.01
CA ASP A 176 13.51 2.77 -4.36
C ASP A 176 13.11 3.83 -5.41
N HIS A 177 12.06 4.61 -5.14
CA HIS A 177 11.66 5.73 -6.00
C HIS A 177 12.75 6.79 -6.12
N ALA A 178 13.46 7.10 -5.03
CA ALA A 178 14.60 8.03 -5.07
C ALA A 178 15.73 7.52 -5.96
N LEU A 179 15.99 6.21 -6.00
CA LEU A 179 16.96 5.60 -6.94
C LEU A 179 16.49 5.73 -8.39
N ILE A 180 15.20 5.49 -8.67
CA ILE A 180 14.60 5.68 -9.99
C ILE A 180 14.72 7.14 -10.44
N GLU A 181 14.35 8.09 -9.59
CA GLU A 181 14.44 9.52 -9.89
C GLU A 181 15.89 9.99 -10.09
N ARG A 182 16.83 9.46 -9.30
CA ARG A 182 18.26 9.72 -9.52
C ARG A 182 18.71 9.18 -10.87
N LYS A 183 18.34 7.95 -11.23
CA LYS A 183 18.69 7.33 -12.51
C LYS A 183 18.11 8.12 -13.67
N LYS A 184 16.84 8.52 -13.58
CA LYS A 184 16.15 9.39 -14.55
C LYS A 184 16.89 10.71 -14.80
N LYS A 185 17.47 11.33 -13.76
CA LYS A 185 18.22 12.60 -13.91
C LYS A 185 19.57 12.46 -14.63
N ILE A 186 20.19 11.29 -14.57
CA ILE A 186 21.54 11.06 -15.11
C ILE A 186 21.55 10.15 -16.35
N THR A 187 20.39 9.68 -16.80
CA THR A 187 20.28 8.76 -17.93
C THR A 187 20.50 9.51 -19.25
N ASN A 188 21.15 8.85 -20.20
CA ASN A 188 21.18 9.27 -21.62
C ASN A 188 20.14 8.52 -22.46
N MET A 189 19.29 7.71 -21.81
CA MET A 189 18.22 6.97 -22.49
C MET A 189 17.07 7.92 -22.82
N ASP A 190 16.72 8.02 -24.10
CA ASP A 190 15.51 8.71 -24.52
C ASP A 190 14.28 7.88 -24.15
N ILE A 191 13.33 8.52 -23.45
CA ILE A 191 12.09 7.88 -23.02
C ILE A 191 10.96 8.40 -23.89
N HIS A 192 10.58 7.61 -24.88
CA HIS A 192 9.52 7.94 -25.82
C HIS A 192 8.24 7.15 -25.56
N LEU A 193 8.37 5.94 -25.04
CA LEU A 193 7.28 4.97 -24.83
C LEU A 193 7.27 4.47 -23.38
N PRO A 194 6.12 3.96 -22.88
CA PRO A 194 6.04 3.42 -21.51
C PRO A 194 7.08 2.33 -21.24
N ARG A 195 7.35 1.48 -22.23
CA ARG A 195 8.38 0.43 -22.14
C ARG A 195 9.79 0.97 -21.85
N ASP A 196 10.08 2.19 -22.25
CA ASP A 196 11.38 2.81 -22.02
C ASP A 196 11.58 3.11 -20.53
N TRP A 197 10.50 3.48 -19.83
CA TRP A 197 10.51 3.56 -18.36
C TRP A 197 10.82 2.22 -17.72
N TYR A 198 10.25 1.11 -18.22
CA TYR A 198 10.48 -0.22 -17.65
C TYR A 198 11.95 -0.61 -17.74
N GLN A 199 12.59 -0.33 -18.88
CA GLN A 199 14.03 -0.56 -19.05
C GLN A 199 14.85 0.34 -18.13
N LEU A 200 14.50 1.63 -18.02
CA LEU A 200 15.19 2.52 -17.10
C LEU A 200 15.12 2.02 -15.66
N VAL A 201 13.93 1.66 -15.18
CA VAL A 201 13.71 1.17 -13.82
C VAL A 201 14.49 -0.11 -13.55
N ARG A 202 14.52 -1.07 -14.49
CA ARG A 202 15.37 -2.28 -14.39
C ARG A 202 16.87 -1.98 -14.18
N THR A 203 17.33 -0.80 -14.62
CA THR A 203 18.73 -0.36 -14.49
C THR A 203 18.97 0.66 -13.36
N ALA A 204 17.93 1.07 -12.65
CA ALA A 204 18.01 2.12 -11.62
C ALA A 204 18.61 1.61 -10.29
N SER A 205 18.37 0.34 -9.97
CA SER A 205 18.89 -0.31 -8.77
C SER A 205 20.36 -0.74 -8.90
N ASN A 206 21.06 -0.82 -7.77
CA ASN A 206 22.45 -1.28 -7.71
C ASN A 206 22.62 -2.75 -8.15
N LYS A 207 23.84 -3.15 -8.54
CA LYS A 207 24.15 -4.49 -9.09
C LYS A 207 23.71 -5.67 -8.20
N THR A 208 23.59 -5.47 -6.89
CA THR A 208 23.32 -6.53 -5.90
C THR A 208 21.84 -6.77 -5.60
N ALA A 209 20.95 -5.85 -5.93
CA ALA A 209 19.50 -5.97 -5.66
C ALA A 209 18.71 -5.35 -6.81
N LYS A 210 18.60 -6.08 -7.93
CA LYS A 210 17.90 -5.58 -9.12
C LYS A 210 16.40 -5.47 -8.89
N PHE A 211 15.81 -4.36 -9.32
CA PHE A 211 14.35 -4.22 -9.37
C PHE A 211 13.74 -5.26 -10.32
N THR A 212 12.71 -5.94 -9.84
CA THR A 212 11.88 -6.80 -10.67
C THR A 212 10.74 -5.95 -11.22
N VAL A 213 10.74 -5.71 -12.54
CA VAL A 213 9.68 -4.91 -13.17
C VAL A 213 8.63 -5.83 -13.77
N ILE A 214 7.40 -5.72 -13.26
CA ILE A 214 6.21 -6.40 -13.77
C ILE A 214 5.47 -5.40 -14.66
N GLU A 215 5.30 -5.77 -15.92
CA GLU A 215 4.55 -4.99 -16.90
C GLU A 215 3.08 -5.38 -16.80
N MET A 216 2.28 -4.51 -16.21
CA MET A 216 0.85 -4.74 -15.98
C MET A 216 0.08 -4.43 -17.27
N THR A 217 -0.75 -5.39 -17.71
CA THR A 217 -1.64 -5.25 -18.87
C THR A 217 -3.09 -5.11 -18.41
N HIS A 218 -3.97 -4.66 -19.30
CA HIS A 218 -5.40 -4.51 -19.03
C HIS A 218 -6.05 -5.75 -18.40
N GLU A 219 -5.68 -6.95 -18.87
CA GLU A 219 -6.22 -8.22 -18.39
C GLU A 219 -5.82 -8.57 -16.95
N MET A 220 -4.77 -7.94 -16.43
CA MET A 220 -4.30 -8.14 -15.06
C MET A 220 -5.05 -7.27 -14.04
N PHE A 221 -5.92 -6.35 -14.50
CA PHE A 221 -6.70 -5.48 -13.63
C PHE A 221 -8.09 -6.07 -13.37
N TYR A 222 -8.36 -6.38 -12.11
CA TYR A 222 -9.64 -6.92 -11.65
C TYR A 222 -10.52 -5.83 -11.04
N ASP A 223 -11.82 -5.89 -11.31
CA ASP A 223 -12.80 -5.02 -10.66
C ASP A 223 -13.31 -5.62 -9.34
N PHE A 224 -12.54 -5.43 -8.27
CA PHE A 224 -12.91 -5.85 -6.92
C PHE A 224 -14.14 -5.11 -6.37
N ASN A 225 -14.50 -3.95 -6.92
CA ASN A 225 -15.69 -3.21 -6.50
C ASN A 225 -16.98 -3.98 -6.81
N ILE A 226 -17.00 -4.78 -7.88
CA ILE A 226 -18.14 -5.66 -8.17
C ILE A 226 -18.32 -6.67 -7.03
N PHE A 227 -17.23 -7.32 -6.61
CA PHE A 227 -17.23 -8.25 -5.48
C PHE A 227 -17.62 -7.58 -4.16
N VAL A 228 -17.15 -6.35 -3.89
CA VAL A 228 -17.60 -5.56 -2.72
C VAL A 228 -19.11 -5.45 -2.70
N LYS A 229 -19.72 -5.00 -3.81
CA LYS A 229 -21.18 -4.77 -3.91
C LYS A 229 -21.98 -6.07 -3.85
N GLN A 230 -21.43 -7.16 -4.35
CA GLN A 230 -22.10 -8.46 -4.43
C GLN A 230 -21.99 -9.26 -3.14
N SER A 231 -20.88 -9.21 -2.42
CA SER A 231 -20.62 -10.11 -1.29
C SER A 231 -20.57 -9.42 0.07
N PHE A 232 -20.36 -8.10 0.11
CA PHE A 232 -20.09 -7.40 1.37
C PHE A 232 -21.02 -6.19 1.60
N THR A 233 -21.25 -5.88 2.88
CA THR A 233 -21.91 -4.65 3.33
C THR A 233 -21.06 -3.97 4.39
N PHE A 234 -20.31 -2.93 4.01
CA PHE A 234 -19.50 -2.15 4.93
C PHE A 234 -20.38 -1.23 5.79
N ARG A 235 -20.55 -1.61 7.06
CA ARG A 235 -21.42 -0.90 8.01
C ARG A 235 -20.73 0.33 8.61
N LYS A 236 -21.53 1.24 9.13
CA LYS A 236 -21.06 2.42 9.87
C LYS A 236 -20.76 2.13 11.34
N THR A 237 -21.07 0.92 11.81
CA THR A 237 -20.85 0.47 13.18
C THR A 237 -20.19 -0.91 13.20
N ASN A 238 -19.38 -1.16 14.21
CA ASN A 238 -18.75 -2.45 14.45
C ASN A 238 -19.70 -3.42 15.18
N THR A 239 -19.23 -4.63 15.51
CA THR A 239 -20.03 -5.65 16.22
C THR A 239 -20.44 -5.26 17.64
N ALA A 240 -19.73 -4.31 18.26
CA ALA A 240 -20.04 -3.72 19.57
C ALA A 240 -20.94 -2.47 19.48
N ASN A 241 -21.51 -2.17 18.29
CA ASN A 241 -22.30 -0.97 18.00
C ASN A 241 -21.53 0.37 18.14
N GLU A 242 -20.20 0.34 18.14
CA GLU A 242 -19.40 1.56 18.08
C GLU A 242 -19.30 2.09 16.65
N LYS A 243 -19.22 3.41 16.50
CA LYS A 243 -19.04 4.07 15.20
C LYS A 243 -17.70 3.68 14.57
N PHE A 244 -17.75 3.21 13.32
CA PHE A 244 -16.58 2.90 12.50
C PHE A 244 -16.25 4.06 11.57
N LEU A 245 -14.98 4.46 11.58
CA LEU A 245 -14.44 5.51 10.71
C LEU A 245 -13.09 5.05 10.16
N TRP A 246 -12.99 4.91 8.84
CA TRP A 246 -11.74 4.56 8.16
C TRP A 246 -10.57 5.45 8.57
N LEU A 247 -10.81 6.75 8.77
CA LEU A 247 -9.76 7.69 9.18
C LEU A 247 -9.03 7.23 10.44
N ASN A 248 -9.74 6.62 11.38
CA ASN A 248 -9.22 6.24 12.70
C ASN A 248 -8.56 4.86 12.72
N VAL A 249 -8.64 4.08 11.64
CA VAL A 249 -8.08 2.72 11.60
C VAL A 249 -6.56 2.77 11.40
N ARG A 250 -5.77 2.00 12.15
CA ARG A 250 -4.30 1.95 11.98
C ARG A 250 -3.78 0.58 11.56
N SER A 251 -4.45 -0.48 11.96
CA SER A 251 -4.17 -1.84 11.51
C SER A 251 -5.48 -2.55 11.19
N VAL A 252 -5.49 -3.34 10.12
CA VAL A 252 -6.57 -4.28 9.79
C VAL A 252 -5.98 -5.67 9.66
N LEU A 253 -6.54 -6.62 10.38
CA LEU A 253 -6.17 -8.03 10.39
C LEU A 253 -7.26 -8.86 9.70
N TYR A 254 -6.83 -9.62 8.71
CA TYR A 254 -7.62 -10.56 7.92
C TYR A 254 -7.24 -11.98 8.34
N ASN A 255 -8.24 -12.81 8.61
CA ASN A 255 -8.06 -14.22 8.98
C ASN A 255 -8.67 -15.12 7.91
N LYS A 256 -7.93 -16.14 7.48
CA LYS A 256 -8.37 -17.14 6.50
C LYS A 256 -9.64 -17.87 6.87
N GLU A 257 -9.91 -18.04 8.16
CA GLU A 257 -11.10 -18.74 8.67
C GLU A 257 -12.38 -17.89 8.58
N ASN A 258 -12.27 -16.56 8.48
CA ASN A 258 -13.42 -15.67 8.49
C ASN A 258 -13.40 -14.72 7.30
N ILE A 259 -14.19 -15.05 6.27
CA ILE A 259 -14.27 -14.27 5.03
C ILE A 259 -15.17 -13.05 5.14
N SER A 260 -16.08 -13.01 6.12
CA SER A 260 -17.11 -11.98 6.25
C SER A 260 -16.77 -10.89 7.25
N CYS A 261 -15.76 -11.12 8.08
CA CYS A 261 -15.34 -10.17 9.11
C CYS A 261 -13.86 -9.83 8.98
N PHE A 262 -13.48 -8.63 9.42
CA PHE A 262 -12.09 -8.28 9.66
C PHE A 262 -11.95 -7.65 11.05
N SER A 263 -10.76 -7.81 11.61
CA SER A 263 -10.39 -7.22 12.89
C SER A 263 -9.59 -5.95 12.65
N TYR A 264 -9.73 -4.92 13.47
CA TYR A 264 -8.99 -3.67 13.31
C TYR A 264 -8.61 -3.01 14.63
N LYS A 265 -7.56 -2.20 14.60
CA LYS A 265 -7.11 -1.35 15.72
C LYS A 265 -7.20 0.13 15.36
N LYS A 266 -7.46 0.98 16.36
CA LYS A 266 -7.50 2.44 16.19
C LYS A 266 -6.11 3.06 16.44
N GLU A 267 -5.31 2.42 17.30
CA GLU A 267 -3.91 2.73 17.54
C GLU A 267 -3.06 1.46 17.53
N PHE A 268 -1.77 1.58 17.21
CA PHE A 268 -0.87 0.41 17.23
C PHE A 268 -0.70 -0.18 18.64
N LYS A 269 -0.77 0.67 19.68
CA LYS A 269 -0.66 0.28 21.09
C LYS A 269 -1.90 -0.45 21.64
N ASP A 270 -3.02 -0.43 20.91
CA ASP A 270 -4.24 -1.10 21.36
C ASP A 270 -3.96 -2.59 21.54
N VAL A 271 -4.30 -3.15 22.69
CA VAL A 271 -4.10 -4.59 22.97
C VAL A 271 -5.11 -5.42 22.20
N GLU A 272 -6.37 -4.98 22.22
CA GLU A 272 -7.49 -5.71 21.65
C GLU A 272 -7.85 -5.22 20.25
N TYR A 273 -8.31 -6.17 19.42
CA TYR A 273 -8.87 -5.86 18.12
C TYR A 273 -10.38 -5.66 18.24
N LEU A 274 -10.88 -4.60 17.60
CA LEU A 274 -12.30 -4.44 17.33
C LEU A 274 -12.66 -5.27 16.09
N THR A 275 -13.90 -5.72 15.98
CA THR A 275 -14.34 -6.56 14.85
C THR A 275 -15.39 -5.85 14.01
N MET A 276 -15.18 -5.81 12.70
CA MET A 276 -16.16 -5.37 11.71
C MET A 276 -16.78 -6.59 11.04
N ASP A 277 -18.10 -6.67 11.04
CA ASP A 277 -18.88 -7.65 10.28
C ASP A 277 -19.39 -7.01 8.98
N CYS A 278 -18.96 -7.58 7.86
CA CYS A 278 -19.31 -7.15 6.51
C CYS A 278 -20.26 -8.13 5.82
N SER A 279 -20.83 -9.11 6.53
CA SER A 279 -21.83 -10.03 5.98
C SER A 279 -23.07 -9.29 5.47
N LYS A 280 -23.59 -9.77 4.32
CA LYS A 280 -24.90 -9.39 3.82
C LYS A 280 -25.98 -10.06 4.68
N ARG A 281 -27.04 -9.30 5.01
CA ARG A 281 -28.19 -9.85 5.73
C ARG A 281 -28.87 -10.90 4.85
N GLY A 282 -28.96 -12.14 5.33
CA GLY A 282 -29.71 -13.22 4.67
C GLY A 282 -28.89 -14.15 3.78
N GLU A 283 -27.59 -13.92 3.62
CA GLU A 283 -26.68 -14.80 2.87
C GLU A 283 -25.54 -15.25 3.80
N ASN A 284 -25.51 -16.55 4.11
CA ASN A 284 -24.31 -17.17 4.68
C ASN A 284 -23.38 -17.49 3.50
N LEU A 285 -22.25 -16.80 3.42
CA LEU A 285 -21.15 -17.07 2.47
C LEU A 285 -20.32 -18.26 2.93
#